data_AF-A0A0X3ARE8-F1
#
_entry.id   AF-A0A0X3ARE8-F1
#
_cell.length_a   1.000
_cell.length_b   1.000
_cell.length_c   1.000
_cell.angle_alpha   90.00
_cell.angle_beta   90.00
_cell.angle_gamma   90.00
#
_symmetry.space_group_name_H-M   'P 1'
#
loop_
_entity.id
_entity.type
_entity.pdbx_description
1 polymer ?
#
loop_
_entity_poly.entity_id
_entity_poly.type
_entity_poly.pdbx_seq_one_letter_code
_entity_poly.pdbx_strand_id
1 'polypeptide(L)'
;MDIRPIIVSSTKPKPYLTDKKFYLKHRFSVVDTAYPYFELLELKLTKSGNSPKFTENSKNGKTDNNNGFTFTFSNQCPFMEEYIYRILIVCNEYNIPSTVIKLDS
;
A
#
# COMPACT_ATOMS: atom_id res chain seq x y z
N MET A 1 -10.82 15.97 15.86
CA MET A 1 -10.01 15.03 15.06
C MET A 1 -10.00 13.74 15.84
N ASP A 2 -10.77 12.73 15.42
CA ASP A 2 -10.76 11.42 16.07
C ASP A 2 -9.41 10.76 15.80
N ILE A 3 -8.55 10.71 16.82
CA ILE A 3 -7.27 10.01 16.71
C ILE A 3 -7.60 8.52 16.68
N ARG A 4 -7.33 7.85 15.55
CA ARG A 4 -7.49 6.39 15.39
C ARG A 4 -6.16 5.81 14.95
N PRO A 5 -5.33 5.33 15.89
CA PRO A 5 -4.04 4.76 15.55
C PRO A 5 -4.23 3.49 14.72
N ILE A 6 -3.68 3.49 13.51
CA ILE A 6 -3.69 2.35 12.60
C ILE A 6 -2.27 2.03 12.15
N ILE A 7 -2.03 0.75 11.85
CA ILE A 7 -0.76 0.28 11.30
C ILE A 7 -1.03 -0.84 10.30
N VAL A 8 -0.29 -0.84 9.20
CA VAL A 8 -0.23 -1.98 8.29
C VAL A 8 0.91 -2.88 8.74
N SER A 9 0.60 -4.14 9.01
CA SER A 9 1.56 -5.18 9.36
C SER A 9 1.36 -6.38 8.42
N SER A 10 1.91 -7.52 8.79
CA SER A 10 1.84 -8.75 8.01
C SER A 10 1.52 -9.96 8.88
N THR A 11 0.97 -11.00 8.25
CA THR A 11 0.59 -12.25 8.93
C THR A 11 1.77 -12.95 9.63
N LYS A 12 2.99 -12.74 9.12
CA LYS A 12 4.28 -13.23 9.67
C LYS A 12 5.32 -12.11 9.53
N PRO A 13 6.39 -12.06 10.36
CA PRO A 13 7.45 -11.06 10.20
C PRO A 13 8.01 -11.02 8.77
N LYS A 14 8.14 -9.80 8.22
CA LYS A 14 8.67 -9.53 6.88
C LYS A 14 9.67 -8.37 6.94
N PRO A 15 10.71 -8.36 6.09
CA PRO A 15 11.57 -7.19 5.93
C PRO A 15 10.72 -5.93 5.67
N TYR A 16 11.13 -4.81 6.27
CA TYR A 16 10.48 -3.49 6.12
C TYR A 16 9.05 -3.37 6.67
N LEU A 17 8.47 -4.42 7.25
CA LEU A 17 7.18 -4.37 7.95
C LEU A 17 7.35 -4.64 9.45
N THR A 18 6.58 -3.93 10.27
CA THR A 18 6.63 -4.13 11.72
C THR A 18 6.01 -5.46 12.14
N ASP A 19 6.58 -6.13 13.14
CA ASP A 19 6.00 -7.34 13.73
C ASP A 19 4.70 -7.03 14.49
N LYS A 20 3.58 -7.62 14.06
CA LYS A 20 2.27 -7.43 14.70
C LYS A 20 2.24 -7.78 16.18
N LYS A 21 3.10 -8.70 16.64
CA LYS A 21 3.14 -9.14 18.06
C LYS A 21 3.33 -7.96 19.00
N PHE A 22 4.12 -6.96 18.61
CA PHE A 22 4.29 -5.73 19.39
C PHE A 22 2.96 -5.00 19.58
N TYR A 23 2.19 -4.79 18.50
CA TYR A 23 0.93 -4.06 18.54
C TYR A 23 -0.19 -4.84 19.25
N LEU A 24 -0.26 -6.14 19.04
CA LEU A 24 -1.23 -7.00 19.73
C LEU A 24 -1.05 -6.94 21.26
N LYS A 25 0.20 -6.88 21.74
CA LYS A 25 0.52 -6.65 23.16
C LYS A 25 0.03 -5.28 23.66
N HIS A 26 -0.07 -4.29 22.79
CA HIS A 26 -0.53 -2.93 23.08
C HIS A 26 -2.00 -2.70 22.70
N ARG A 27 -2.84 -3.75 22.76
CA ARG A 27 -4.30 -3.70 22.56
C ARG A 27 -4.76 -3.33 21.14
N PHE A 28 -3.88 -3.38 20.15
CA PHE A 28 -4.33 -3.37 18.78
C PHE A 28 -5.03 -4.69 18.45
N SER A 29 -5.95 -4.64 17.50
CA SER A 29 -6.61 -5.82 16.94
C SER A 29 -6.56 -5.77 15.42
N VAL A 30 -6.49 -6.93 14.77
CA VAL A 30 -6.61 -7.01 13.32
C VAL A 30 -8.06 -6.71 12.95
N VAL A 31 -8.28 -5.70 12.11
CA VAL A 31 -9.62 -5.25 11.70
C VAL A 31 -9.90 -5.47 10.22
N ASP A 32 -8.86 -5.68 9.41
CA ASP A 32 -8.98 -6.05 8.02
C ASP A 32 -7.71 -6.76 7.50
N THR A 33 -7.81 -7.39 6.34
CA THR A 33 -6.69 -8.07 5.67
C THR A 33 -6.67 -7.77 4.19
N ALA A 34 -5.49 -7.83 3.58
CA ALA A 34 -5.30 -7.67 2.14
C ALA A 34 -4.25 -8.64 1.58
N TYR A 35 -4.42 -9.03 0.33
CA TYR A 35 -3.44 -9.84 -0.39
C TYR A 35 -2.08 -9.15 -0.44
N PRO A 36 -0.94 -9.87 -0.37
CA PRO A 36 -0.83 -11.33 -0.14
C PRO A 36 -0.78 -11.73 1.34
N TYR A 37 -0.44 -10.80 2.25
CA TYR A 37 -0.22 -11.12 3.66
C TYR A 37 -0.41 -9.91 4.57
N PHE A 38 -1.02 -8.83 4.08
CA PHE A 38 -1.15 -7.59 4.84
C PHE A 38 -2.30 -7.69 5.84
N GLU A 39 -2.07 -7.16 7.03
CA GLU A 39 -3.08 -7.01 8.08
C GLU A 39 -3.17 -5.54 8.47
N LEU A 40 -4.39 -5.02 8.59
CA LEU A 40 -4.64 -3.70 9.15
C LEU A 40 -4.96 -3.86 10.62
N LEU A 41 -4.17 -3.22 11.47
CA LEU A 41 -4.37 -3.23 12.91
C LEU A 41 -4.86 -1.86 13.37
N GLU A 42 -5.83 -1.87 14.28
CA GLU A 42 -6.42 -0.66 14.88
C GLU A 42 -6.32 -0.75 16.41
N LEU A 43 -5.91 0.36 17.03
CA LEU A 43 -6.15 0.60 18.45
C LEU A 43 -7.47 1.36 18.62
N LYS A 44 -8.52 0.64 18.96
CA LYS A 44 -9.87 1.21 19.07
C LYS A 44 -10.03 2.02 20.37
N LEU A 45 -9.98 3.34 20.27
CA LEU A 45 -10.10 4.26 21.42
C LEU A 45 -11.56 4.54 21.82
N THR A 46 -12.51 4.42 20.88
CA THR A 46 -13.93 4.62 21.10
C THR A 46 -14.72 3.35 20.80
N LYS A 47 -15.78 3.08 21.58
CA LYS A 47 -16.66 1.92 21.32
C LYS A 47 -17.51 2.11 20.06
N SER A 48 -17.79 3.35 19.68
CA SER A 48 -18.51 3.72 18.46
C SER A 48 -17.53 3.91 17.29
N GLY A 49 -18.00 3.60 16.08
CA GLY A 49 -17.27 3.80 14.83
C GLY A 49 -16.94 2.51 14.10
N ASN A 50 -17.07 2.56 12.77
CA ASN A 50 -16.62 1.50 11.88
C ASN A 50 -15.10 1.48 11.83
N SER A 51 -14.53 0.27 11.88
CA SER A 51 -13.10 0.09 11.67
C SER A 51 -12.74 0.38 10.21
N PRO A 52 -11.56 0.96 9.96
CA PRO A 52 -11.07 1.20 8.61
C PRO A 52 -10.84 -0.12 7.88
N LYS A 53 -10.91 -0.06 6.55
CA LYS A 53 -10.76 -1.22 5.67
C LYS A 53 -9.84 -0.87 4.52
N PHE A 54 -9.15 -1.88 4.01
CA PHE A 54 -8.47 -1.78 2.72
C PHE A 54 -9.50 -1.56 1.61
N THR A 55 -9.09 -0.90 0.54
CA THR A 55 -9.87 -0.83 -0.69
C THR A 55 -9.98 -2.23 -1.31
N GLU A 56 -11.03 -2.47 -2.10
CA GLU A 56 -11.22 -3.76 -2.78
C GLU A 56 -10.04 -4.12 -3.69
N ASN A 57 -9.44 -3.13 -4.37
CA ASN A 57 -8.24 -3.33 -5.17
C ASN A 57 -7.07 -3.87 -4.33
N SER A 58 -6.77 -3.24 -3.19
CA SER A 58 -5.71 -3.70 -2.29
C SER A 58 -5.99 -5.10 -1.74
N LYS A 59 -7.24 -5.40 -1.41
CA LYS A 59 -7.64 -6.73 -0.93
C LYS A 59 -7.33 -7.83 -1.94
N ASN A 60 -7.50 -7.53 -3.22
CA ASN A 60 -7.30 -8.47 -4.31
C ASN A 60 -5.91 -8.38 -4.95
N GLY A 61 -5.03 -7.49 -4.47
CA GLY A 61 -3.70 -7.27 -5.06
C GLY A 61 -3.77 -6.74 -6.49
N LYS A 62 -4.77 -5.91 -6.81
CA LYS A 62 -5.02 -5.36 -8.14
C LYS A 62 -4.91 -3.85 -8.17
N THR A 63 -4.72 -3.31 -9.36
CA THR A 63 -4.81 -1.89 -9.68
C THR A 63 -5.98 -1.65 -10.63
N ASP A 64 -6.40 -0.39 -10.79
CA ASP A 64 -7.48 -0.03 -11.72
C ASP A 64 -7.10 -0.35 -13.18
N ASN A 65 -5.84 -0.07 -13.54
CA ASN A 65 -5.28 -0.51 -14.82
C ASN A 65 -4.67 -1.89 -14.66
N ASN A 66 -5.17 -2.88 -15.42
CA ASN A 66 -4.61 -4.23 -15.51
C ASN A 66 -3.99 -4.52 -16.88
N ASN A 67 -3.83 -3.50 -17.73
CA ASN A 67 -3.25 -3.61 -19.06
C ASN A 67 -1.82 -3.02 -19.04
N GLY A 68 -0.86 -3.82 -18.57
CA GLY A 68 0.56 -3.44 -18.54
C GLY A 68 0.98 -2.73 -17.24
N PHE A 69 1.96 -1.82 -17.34
CA PHE A 69 2.59 -1.18 -16.17
C PHE A 69 2.01 0.21 -15.90
N THR A 70 1.69 0.50 -14.65
CA THR A 70 1.38 1.87 -14.20
C THR A 70 2.44 2.32 -13.20
N PHE A 71 3.10 3.43 -13.50
CA PHE A 71 4.11 4.07 -12.64
C PHE A 71 3.49 5.27 -11.93
N THR A 72 3.20 5.12 -10.63
CA THR A 72 2.70 6.21 -9.79
C THR A 72 3.82 6.70 -8.88
N PHE A 73 4.18 7.98 -8.95
CA PHE A 73 5.30 8.54 -8.18
C PHE A 73 5.10 10.02 -7.84
N SER A 74 5.89 10.52 -6.89
CA SER A 74 6.04 11.95 -6.58
C SER A 74 7.52 12.31 -6.48
N ASN A 75 7.84 13.61 -6.46
CA ASN A 75 9.23 14.10 -6.45
C ASN A 75 9.89 14.06 -5.06
N GLN A 76 9.44 13.14 -4.19
CA GLN A 76 10.09 12.87 -2.90
C GLN A 76 11.50 12.30 -3.07
N CYS A 77 11.79 11.68 -4.22
CA CYS A 77 13.13 11.26 -4.62
C CYS A 77 13.46 11.85 -6.01
N PRO A 78 14.57 12.59 -6.16
CA PRO A 78 14.89 13.28 -7.42
C PRO A 78 15.19 12.33 -8.60
N PHE A 79 15.45 11.06 -8.32
CA PHE A 79 15.83 10.07 -9.34
C PHE A 79 14.63 9.32 -9.95
N MET A 80 13.42 9.45 -9.40
CA MET A 80 12.27 8.66 -9.83
C MET A 80 11.88 8.92 -11.28
N GLU A 81 11.93 10.18 -11.74
CA GLU A 81 11.61 10.54 -13.12
C GLU A 81 12.54 9.85 -14.13
N GLU A 82 13.85 9.86 -13.86
CA GLU A 82 14.85 9.22 -14.71
C GLU A 82 14.66 7.69 -14.75
N TYR A 83 14.44 7.04 -13.61
CA TYR A 83 14.23 5.59 -13.56
C TYR A 83 12.97 5.18 -14.31
N ILE A 84 11.87 5.92 -14.16
CA ILE A 84 10.63 5.66 -14.89
C ILE A 84 10.88 5.80 -16.39
N TYR A 85 11.55 6.86 -16.84
CA TYR A 85 11.87 7.05 -18.26
C TYR A 85 12.64 5.85 -18.85
N ARG A 86 13.65 5.35 -18.13
CA ARG A 86 14.42 4.18 -18.56
C ARG A 86 13.57 2.92 -18.69
N ILE A 87 12.61 2.71 -17.78
CA ILE A 87 11.70 1.56 -17.85
C ILE A 87 10.68 1.71 -18.99
N LEU A 88 10.22 2.94 -19.27
CA LEU A 88 9.30 3.19 -20.38
C LEU A 88 9.92 2.88 -21.75
N ILE A 89 11.22 3.16 -21.93
CA ILE A 89 11.95 2.75 -23.14
C ILE A 89 11.82 1.24 -23.35
N VAL A 90 12.07 0.45 -22.30
CA VAL A 90 11.95 -1.01 -22.36
C VAL A 90 10.50 -1.43 -22.62
N CYS A 91 9.51 -0.82 -21.95
CA CYS A 91 8.10 -1.13 -22.21
C CYS A 91 7.73 -0.92 -23.69
N ASN A 92 8.23 0.16 -24.29
CA ASN A 92 8.01 0.46 -25.70
C ASN A 92 8.68 -0.56 -26.64
N GLU A 93 9.93 -0.97 -26.36
CA GLU A 93 10.64 -2.01 -27.13
C GLU A 93 9.86 -3.33 -27.19
N TYR A 94 9.23 -3.72 -26.08
CA TYR A 94 8.48 -4.98 -25.98
C TYR A 94 6.97 -4.82 -26.25
N ASN A 95 6.51 -3.65 -26.72
CA ASN A 95 5.09 -3.33 -26.95
C ASN A 95 4.21 -3.60 -25.72
N ILE A 96 4.74 -3.34 -24.52
CA ILE A 96 4.00 -3.44 -23.26
C ILE A 96 3.34 -2.09 -22.98
N PRO A 97 2.00 -2.03 -22.85
CA PRO A 97 1.33 -0.78 -22.50
C PRO A 97 1.84 -0.25 -21.16
N SER A 98 2.09 1.06 -21.09
CA SER A 98 2.59 1.71 -19.88
C SER A 98 1.94 3.06 -19.65
N THR A 99 1.62 3.38 -18.40
CA THR A 99 1.02 4.65 -17.98
C THR A 99 1.84 5.28 -16.87
N VAL A 100 2.01 6.60 -16.89
CA VAL A 100 2.72 7.36 -15.85
C VAL A 100 1.75 8.31 -15.18
N ILE A 101 1.70 8.27 -13.85
CA ILE A 101 0.88 9.14 -13.01
C ILE A 101 1.81 9.84 -12.03
N LYS A 102 2.07 11.13 -12.25
CA LYS A 102 2.81 11.96 -11.31
C LYS A 102 1.82 12.54 -10.29
N LEU A 103 2.07 12.28 -9.01
CA LEU A 103 1.30 12.82 -7.91
C LEU A 103 1.84 14.19 -7.51
N ASP A 104 0.93 15.15 -7.36
CA ASP A 104 1.23 16.43 -6.73
C ASP A 104 1.51 16.20 -5.24
N SER A 105 2.65 16.70 -4.78
CA SER A 105 3.10 16.60 -3.39
C SER A 105 2.51 17.67 -2.50
#